data_AF-A0A9P8BAN9-F1
#
_entry.id   AF-A0A9P8BAN9-F1
#
_cell.length_a   1.000
_cell.length_b   1.000
_cell.length_c   1.000
_cell.angle_alpha   90.00
_cell.angle_beta   90.00
_cell.angle_gamma   90.00
#
_symmetry.space_group_name_H-M   'P 1'
#
loop_
_entity.id
_entity.type
_entity.pdbx_description
1 polymer ?
#
loop_
_entity_poly.entity_id
_entity_poly.type
_entity_poly.pdbx_seq_one_letter_code
_entity_poly.pdbx_strand_id
1 'polypeptide(L)'
;MSAVPPSSPTQAAKISPDELAAVALKRVSKPLTDDELDEVRWAKEHDQRQHFRRLVDPGIIRHNNEATSEASIKCLATICQNILDHPEEAKYRRFKTTNNRIKAEIVEVKGGLEYATAIGFREGVENFSPYYAWKPTNQNVTALRIGAYVLDEFHQKIIAKEELAKVRKETKQDEAQRAAQKVKLAFEDDRKAMAIKSKMERERRQALSLAQQQTEAGEMAAALAVPQSSEDPEKEE
;
A
#
# COMPACT_ATOMS: atom_id res chain seq x y z
N MET A 1 -78.06 -27.08 22.61
CA MET A 1 -77.23 -28.28 22.33
C MET A 1 -76.60 -28.03 20.96
N SER A 2 -75.31 -27.73 20.81
CA SER A 2 -74.16 -28.51 21.25
C SER A 2 -72.93 -27.63 21.50
N ALA A 3 -72.15 -28.02 22.50
CA ALA A 3 -70.89 -27.39 22.91
C ALA A 3 -69.73 -27.85 22.01
N VAL A 4 -68.82 -26.93 21.69
CA VAL A 4 -67.51 -27.20 21.09
C VAL A 4 -66.51 -27.44 22.24
N PRO A 5 -65.82 -28.59 22.31
CA PRO A 5 -64.74 -28.77 23.27
C PRO A 5 -63.38 -28.27 22.73
N PRO A 6 -62.46 -27.86 23.63
CA PRO A 6 -61.24 -27.14 23.30
C PRO A 6 -60.08 -28.06 22.86
N SER A 7 -59.30 -27.59 21.89
CA SER A 7 -58.05 -28.20 21.44
C SER A 7 -57.01 -28.22 22.58
N SER A 8 -56.62 -29.42 22.98
CA SER A 8 -55.55 -29.70 23.95
C SER A 8 -54.20 -29.91 23.25
N PRO A 9 -53.07 -29.82 23.98
CA PRO A 9 -51.81 -29.23 23.51
C PRO A 9 -50.89 -30.21 22.78
N THR A 10 -50.08 -29.65 21.88
CA THR A 10 -48.92 -30.26 21.21
C THR A 10 -48.09 -31.10 22.18
N GLN A 11 -48.21 -32.43 22.08
CA GLN A 11 -47.31 -33.35 22.77
C GLN A 11 -45.91 -33.22 22.16
N ALA A 12 -44.95 -32.80 22.97
CA ALA A 12 -43.53 -32.93 22.66
C ALA A 12 -43.22 -34.42 22.42
N ALA A 13 -42.91 -34.77 21.17
CA ALA A 13 -42.55 -36.12 20.78
C ALA A 13 -41.34 -36.57 21.61
N LYS A 14 -41.54 -37.64 22.40
CA LYS A 14 -40.47 -38.29 23.16
C LYS A 14 -39.58 -39.03 22.16
N ILE A 15 -38.49 -38.39 21.74
CA ILE A 15 -37.49 -39.00 20.87
C ILE A 15 -36.92 -40.21 21.61
N SER A 16 -37.00 -41.39 20.99
CA SER A 16 -36.55 -42.62 21.63
C SER A 16 -35.01 -42.65 21.74
N PRO A 17 -34.44 -43.30 22.78
CA PRO A 17 -32.98 -43.41 22.95
C PRO A 17 -32.30 -44.05 21.73
N ASP A 18 -32.97 -45.01 21.09
CA ASP A 18 -32.47 -45.69 19.89
C ASP A 18 -32.48 -44.79 18.65
N GLU A 19 -33.47 -43.91 18.49
CA GLU A 19 -33.45 -42.90 17.42
C GLU A 19 -32.37 -41.84 17.66
N LEU A 20 -32.15 -41.43 18.91
CA LEU A 20 -31.04 -40.55 19.28
C LEU A 20 -29.68 -41.20 19.00
N ALA A 21 -29.52 -42.49 19.30
CA ALA A 21 -28.32 -43.25 18.99
C ALA A 21 -28.11 -43.41 17.47
N ALA A 22 -29.18 -43.67 16.71
CA ALA A 22 -29.13 -43.78 15.25
C ALA A 22 -28.80 -42.44 14.56
N VAL A 23 -29.32 -41.32 15.08
CA VAL A 23 -28.99 -39.97 14.59
C VAL A 23 -27.56 -39.58 14.97
N ALA A 24 -27.09 -39.95 16.17
CA ALA A 24 -25.70 -39.73 16.58
C ALA A 24 -24.72 -40.53 15.71
N LEU A 25 -25.03 -41.80 15.41
CA LEU A 25 -24.25 -42.62 14.49
C LEU A 25 -24.23 -42.05 13.07
N LYS A 26 -25.36 -41.55 12.56
CA LYS A 26 -25.42 -40.86 11.26
C LYS A 26 -24.60 -39.57 11.21
N ARG A 27 -24.46 -38.85 12.33
CA ARG A 27 -23.59 -37.67 12.42
C ARG A 27 -22.12 -38.05 12.47
N VAL A 28 -21.77 -39.13 13.17
CA VAL A 28 -20.38 -39.64 13.24
C VAL A 28 -19.94 -40.29 11.93
N SER A 29 -20.86 -40.92 11.19
CA SER A 29 -20.56 -41.60 9.93
C SER A 29 -20.58 -40.68 8.70
N LYS A 30 -20.99 -39.41 8.84
CA LYS A 30 -20.95 -38.48 7.72
C LYS A 30 -19.47 -38.11 7.49
N PRO A 31 -18.89 -38.42 6.32
CA PRO A 31 -17.55 -37.93 6.01
C PRO A 31 -17.58 -36.40 6.06
N LEU A 32 -16.64 -35.81 6.80
CA LEU A 32 -16.46 -34.36 6.82
C LEU A 32 -16.24 -33.88 5.37
N THR A 33 -16.79 -32.72 5.05
CA THR A 33 -16.44 -32.06 3.79
C THR A 33 -14.97 -31.64 3.82
N ASP A 34 -14.35 -31.45 2.66
CA ASP A 34 -12.95 -31.01 2.59
C ASP A 34 -12.73 -29.69 3.36
N ASP A 35 -13.69 -28.76 3.31
CA ASP A 35 -13.68 -27.51 4.08
C ASP A 35 -13.66 -27.76 5.61
N GLU A 36 -14.50 -28.69 6.10
CA GLU A 36 -14.54 -29.04 7.53
C GLU A 36 -13.24 -29.74 7.98
N LEU A 37 -12.63 -30.54 7.10
CA LEU A 37 -11.32 -31.18 7.37
C LEU A 37 -10.21 -30.13 7.46
N ASP A 38 -10.23 -29.13 6.59
CA ASP A 38 -9.25 -28.04 6.60
C ASP A 38 -9.41 -27.15 7.82
N GLU A 39 -10.64 -26.81 8.23
CA GLU A 39 -10.89 -26.07 9.47
C GLU A 39 -10.38 -26.80 10.72
N VAL A 40 -10.63 -28.11 10.82
CA VAL A 40 -10.16 -28.94 11.95
C VAL A 40 -8.64 -29.04 11.97
N ARG A 41 -7.99 -29.17 10.80
CA ARG A 41 -6.53 -29.10 10.69
C ARG A 41 -6.02 -27.73 11.11
N TRP A 42 -6.67 -26.67 10.64
CA TRP A 42 -6.30 -25.29 10.93
C TRP A 42 -6.37 -25.01 12.43
N ALA A 43 -7.41 -25.48 13.12
CA ALA A 43 -7.55 -25.35 14.57
C ALA A 43 -6.42 -26.06 15.32
N LYS A 44 -6.07 -27.29 14.92
CA LYS A 44 -4.97 -28.06 15.55
C LYS A 44 -3.60 -27.42 15.32
N GLU A 45 -3.41 -26.80 14.16
CA GLU A 45 -2.16 -26.13 13.78
C GLU A 45 -2.05 -24.69 14.31
N HIS A 46 -3.11 -24.18 14.96
CA HIS A 46 -3.15 -22.81 15.46
C HIS A 46 -1.98 -22.50 16.40
N ASP A 47 -1.72 -23.36 17.37
CA ASP A 47 -0.66 -23.14 18.34
C ASP A 47 0.73 -23.12 17.70
N GLN A 48 0.96 -23.98 16.70
CA GLN A 48 2.20 -24.00 15.93
C GLN A 48 2.34 -22.75 15.06
N ARG A 49 1.27 -22.30 14.40
CA ARG A 49 1.28 -21.01 13.67
C ARG A 49 1.59 -19.84 14.59
N GLN A 50 0.97 -19.79 15.78
CA GLN A 50 1.26 -18.74 16.75
C GLN A 50 2.71 -18.81 17.25
N HIS A 51 3.25 -20.01 17.45
CA HIS A 51 4.66 -20.18 17.78
C HIS A 51 5.58 -19.60 16.70
N PHE A 52 5.37 -19.96 15.43
CA PHE A 52 6.15 -19.40 14.31
C PHE A 52 5.99 -17.89 14.18
N ARG A 53 4.77 -17.35 14.35
CA ARG A 53 4.55 -15.89 14.35
C ARG A 53 5.34 -15.18 15.44
N ARG A 54 5.47 -15.79 16.63
CA ARG A 54 6.29 -15.26 17.72
C ARG A 54 7.80 -15.34 17.44
N LEU A 55 8.24 -16.28 16.60
CA LEU A 55 9.62 -16.32 16.13
C LEU A 55 9.90 -15.25 15.07
N VAL A 56 8.90 -14.88 14.25
CA VAL A 56 9.06 -13.81 13.25
C VAL A 56 8.97 -12.42 13.87
N ASP A 57 7.82 -12.03 14.47
CA ASP A 57 7.58 -10.65 14.91
C ASP A 57 8.48 -10.26 16.11
N PRO A 58 8.35 -10.90 17.29
CA PRO A 58 9.28 -10.68 18.39
C PRO A 58 10.71 -11.11 18.11
N GLY A 59 10.93 -12.20 17.37
CA GLY A 59 12.26 -12.79 17.21
C GLY A 59 13.10 -12.03 16.19
N ILE A 60 12.64 -11.94 14.95
CA ILE A 60 13.37 -11.36 13.82
C ILE A 60 13.07 -9.86 13.70
N ILE A 61 11.80 -9.49 13.49
CA ILE A 61 11.44 -8.12 13.06
C ILE A 61 11.78 -7.08 14.14
N ARG A 62 11.50 -7.36 15.41
CA ARG A 62 11.70 -6.39 16.49
C ARG A 62 13.17 -6.07 16.77
N HIS A 63 14.08 -7.02 16.55
CA HIS A 63 15.48 -6.88 16.96
C HIS A 63 16.42 -6.43 15.84
N ASN A 64 15.95 -6.46 14.60
CA ASN A 64 16.77 -6.15 13.44
C ASN A 64 16.19 -4.92 12.71
N ASN A 65 16.99 -4.31 11.83
CA ASN A 65 16.46 -3.26 10.97
C ASN A 65 15.48 -3.85 9.95
N GLU A 66 14.68 -3.00 9.31
CA GLU A 66 13.63 -3.44 8.37
C GLU A 66 14.21 -4.23 7.19
N ALA A 67 15.28 -3.75 6.56
CA ALA A 67 15.91 -4.37 5.40
C ALA A 67 16.52 -5.75 5.70
N THR A 68 17.20 -5.89 6.84
CA THR A 68 17.79 -7.15 7.32
C THR A 68 16.70 -8.14 7.68
N SER A 69 15.62 -7.70 8.32
CA SER A 69 14.47 -8.54 8.65
C SER A 69 13.81 -9.08 7.38
N GLU A 70 13.60 -8.21 6.39
CA GLU A 70 13.04 -8.59 5.10
C GLU A 70 13.93 -9.60 4.37
N ALA A 71 15.23 -9.32 4.26
CA ALA A 71 16.17 -10.21 3.59
C ALA A 71 16.18 -11.60 4.25
N SER A 72 16.15 -11.63 5.59
CA SER A 72 16.08 -12.87 6.37
C SER A 72 14.79 -13.66 6.11
N ILE A 73 13.63 -13.01 6.21
CA ILE A 73 12.32 -13.63 5.97
C ILE A 73 12.24 -14.18 4.55
N LYS A 74 12.68 -13.40 3.55
CA LYS A 74 12.70 -13.83 2.14
C LYS A 74 13.63 -15.03 1.92
N CYS A 75 14.80 -15.03 2.55
CA CYS A 75 15.76 -16.13 2.45
C CYS A 75 15.19 -17.42 3.06
N LEU A 76 14.65 -17.32 4.28
CA LEU A 76 14.01 -18.45 4.96
C LEU A 76 12.81 -18.98 4.17
N ALA A 77 11.96 -18.10 3.61
CA ALA A 77 10.82 -18.50 2.79
C ALA A 77 11.29 -19.28 1.56
N THR A 78 12.33 -18.78 0.87
CA THR A 78 12.92 -19.44 -0.29
C THR A 78 13.47 -20.83 0.04
N ILE A 79 14.19 -20.96 1.17
CA ILE A 79 14.72 -22.26 1.62
C ILE A 79 13.58 -23.23 1.90
N CYS A 80 12.53 -22.79 2.61
CA CYS A 80 11.40 -23.65 2.93
C CYS A 80 10.66 -24.10 1.67
N GLN A 81 10.41 -23.18 0.74
CA GLN A 81 9.73 -23.46 -0.51
C GLN A 81 10.53 -24.45 -1.38
N ASN A 82 11.84 -24.28 -1.50
CA ASN A 82 12.70 -25.21 -2.24
C ASN A 82 12.65 -26.64 -1.67
N ILE A 83 12.52 -26.81 -0.35
CA ILE A 83 12.41 -28.14 0.27
C ILE A 83 11.02 -28.74 0.01
N LEU A 84 9.96 -27.92 0.02
CA LEU A 84 8.60 -28.37 -0.28
C LEU A 84 8.43 -28.78 -1.75
N ASP A 85 9.03 -28.02 -2.67
CA ASP A 85 8.96 -28.27 -4.11
C ASP A 85 9.84 -29.45 -4.54
N HIS A 86 11.02 -29.57 -3.91
CA HIS A 86 12.02 -30.60 -4.23
C HIS A 86 12.42 -31.40 -2.98
N PRO A 87 11.50 -32.20 -2.41
CA PRO A 87 11.75 -32.91 -1.16
C PRO A 87 12.81 -33.98 -1.28
N GLU A 88 13.07 -34.52 -2.49
CA GLU A 88 14.07 -35.55 -2.73
C GLU A 88 15.51 -35.00 -2.87
N GLU A 89 15.66 -33.72 -3.19
CA GLU A 89 16.98 -33.15 -3.43
C GLU A 89 17.70 -32.82 -2.12
N ALA A 90 18.75 -33.59 -1.80
CA ALA A 90 19.56 -33.39 -0.60
C ALA A 90 20.26 -32.00 -0.56
N LYS A 91 20.44 -31.35 -1.72
CA LYS A 91 21.03 -30.01 -1.81
C LYS A 91 20.19 -28.94 -1.12
N TYR A 92 18.86 -28.99 -1.26
CA TYR A 92 17.98 -27.99 -0.63
C TYR A 92 17.72 -28.28 0.85
N ARG A 93 17.89 -29.54 1.26
CA ARG A 93 17.76 -29.96 2.66
C ARG A 93 18.94 -29.54 3.53
N ARG A 94 20.01 -28.95 2.97
CA ARG A 94 21.16 -28.49 3.74
C ARG A 94 21.66 -27.12 3.30
N PHE A 95 22.11 -26.31 4.26
CA PHE A 95 22.83 -25.08 3.97
C PHE A 95 24.11 -24.99 4.80
N LYS A 96 25.17 -24.46 4.18
CA LYS A 96 26.46 -24.22 4.84
C LYS A 96 26.47 -22.82 5.42
N THR A 97 26.96 -22.68 6.65
CA THR A 97 27.12 -21.35 7.30
C THR A 97 28.22 -20.50 6.65
N THR A 98 29.08 -21.13 5.83
CA THR A 98 30.13 -20.46 5.06
C THR A 98 29.60 -19.70 3.84
N ASN A 99 28.36 -19.93 3.40
CA ASN A 99 27.78 -19.15 2.33
C ASN A 99 27.48 -17.74 2.83
N ASN A 100 28.13 -16.73 2.24
CA ASN A 100 28.01 -15.32 2.63
C ASN A 100 26.55 -14.85 2.75
N ARG A 101 25.69 -15.28 1.83
CA ARG A 101 24.27 -14.89 1.85
C ARG A 101 23.55 -15.49 3.04
N ILE A 102 23.71 -16.80 3.26
CA ILE A 102 23.12 -17.51 4.41
C ILE A 102 23.68 -16.97 5.74
N LYS A 103 24.97 -16.64 5.75
CA LYS A 103 25.64 -16.07 6.92
C LYS A 103 25.01 -14.73 7.30
N ALA A 104 24.91 -13.80 6.34
CA ALA A 104 24.36 -12.48 6.56
C ALA A 104 22.84 -12.45 6.79
N GLU A 105 22.08 -13.31 6.11
CA GLU A 105 20.60 -13.29 6.14
C GLU A 105 19.99 -14.21 7.20
N ILE A 106 20.72 -15.22 7.70
CA ILE A 106 20.16 -16.21 8.65
C ILE A 106 21.03 -16.35 9.89
N VAL A 107 22.35 -16.54 9.73
CA VAL A 107 23.25 -16.86 10.87
C VAL A 107 23.51 -15.64 11.76
N GLU A 108 23.76 -14.48 11.16
CA GLU A 108 24.04 -13.23 11.88
C GLU A 108 22.78 -12.48 12.32
N VAL A 109 21.63 -12.81 11.71
CA VAL A 109 20.34 -12.20 12.05
C VAL A 109 19.76 -12.85 13.30
N LYS A 110 19.49 -12.02 14.33
CA LYS A 110 18.87 -12.49 15.56
C LYS A 110 17.49 -13.07 15.28
N GLY A 111 17.22 -14.30 15.71
CA GLY A 111 15.97 -15.01 15.46
C GLY A 111 15.96 -15.88 14.21
N GLY A 112 16.94 -15.72 13.29
CA GLY A 112 16.97 -16.45 12.02
C GLY A 112 17.28 -17.94 12.19
N LEU A 113 18.33 -18.25 12.96
CA LEU A 113 18.69 -19.65 13.26
C LEU A 113 17.66 -20.34 14.17
N GLU A 114 17.06 -19.61 15.09
CA GLU A 114 16.00 -20.11 15.96
C GLU A 114 14.78 -20.52 15.12
N TYR A 115 14.43 -19.73 14.11
CA TYR A 115 13.37 -20.06 13.15
C TYR A 115 13.70 -21.33 12.35
N ALA A 116 14.91 -21.40 11.79
CA ALA A 116 15.36 -22.59 11.06
C ALA A 116 15.36 -23.84 11.94
N THR A 117 15.81 -23.72 13.19
CA THR A 117 15.82 -24.82 14.17
C THR A 117 14.41 -25.29 14.50
N ALA A 118 13.45 -24.37 14.63
CA ALA A 118 12.04 -24.68 14.89
C ALA A 118 11.37 -25.43 13.72
N ILE A 119 11.76 -25.16 12.47
CA ILE A 119 11.32 -25.91 11.28
C ILE A 119 11.89 -27.34 11.24
N GLY A 120 13.01 -27.57 11.93
CA GLY A 120 13.65 -28.90 12.01
C GLY A 120 15.05 -28.97 11.42
N PHE A 121 15.69 -27.83 11.12
CA PHE A 121 17.12 -27.84 10.84
C PHE A 121 17.91 -28.18 12.10
N ARG A 122 18.98 -28.95 11.92
CA ARG A 122 19.92 -29.34 12.99
C ARG A 122 21.33 -29.08 12.51
N GLU A 123 22.17 -28.65 13.44
CA GLU A 123 23.59 -28.42 13.20
C GLU A 123 24.31 -29.75 12.93
N GLY A 124 25.32 -29.67 12.06
CA GLY A 124 26.23 -30.74 11.72
C GLY A 124 27.56 -30.16 11.26
N VAL A 125 28.59 -31.01 11.20
CA VAL A 125 29.92 -30.63 10.74
C VAL A 125 30.36 -31.59 9.64
N GLU A 126 30.74 -31.06 8.48
CA GLU A 126 31.24 -31.81 7.34
C GLU A 126 32.57 -31.17 6.93
N ASN A 127 33.66 -31.93 6.94
CA ASN A 127 35.01 -31.42 6.61
C ASN A 127 35.39 -30.15 7.38
N PHE A 128 35.18 -30.14 8.70
CA PHE A 128 35.43 -29.00 9.59
C PHE A 128 34.63 -27.73 9.26
N SER A 129 33.61 -27.82 8.40
CA SER A 129 32.70 -26.72 8.08
C SER A 129 31.32 -26.94 8.72
N PRO A 130 30.76 -25.97 9.47
CA PRO A 130 29.42 -26.10 10.01
C PRO A 130 28.37 -26.04 8.90
N TYR A 131 27.38 -26.92 8.98
CA TYR A 131 26.20 -26.90 8.14
C TYR A 131 24.95 -27.17 8.97
N TYR A 132 23.81 -26.78 8.44
CA TYR A 132 22.52 -27.14 8.99
C TYR A 132 21.83 -28.07 7.99
N ALA A 133 21.32 -29.20 8.46
CA ALA A 133 20.54 -30.13 7.66
C ALA A 133 19.13 -30.30 8.25
N TRP A 134 18.14 -30.21 7.38
CA TRP A 134 16.76 -30.51 7.67
C TRP A 134 16.51 -32.01 7.56
N LYS A 135 15.85 -32.57 8.56
CA LYS A 135 15.52 -33.99 8.61
C LYS A 135 14.04 -34.22 8.25
N PRO A 136 13.73 -35.08 7.25
CA PRO A 136 12.35 -35.40 6.88
C PRO A 136 11.71 -36.31 7.93
N THR A 137 11.16 -35.71 8.97
CA THR A 137 10.32 -36.37 9.98
C THR A 137 8.91 -35.84 9.86
N ASN A 138 7.87 -36.64 10.11
CA ASN A 138 6.47 -36.19 10.01
C ASN A 138 6.23 -34.85 10.75
N GLN A 139 6.77 -34.72 11.96
CA GLN A 139 6.70 -33.47 12.72
C GLN A 139 7.39 -32.29 12.02
N ASN A 140 8.59 -32.50 11.46
CA ASN A 140 9.34 -31.46 10.76
C ASN A 140 8.70 -31.09 9.42
N VAL A 141 8.02 -32.03 8.75
CA VAL A 141 7.26 -31.75 7.53
C VAL A 141 6.06 -30.87 7.85
N THR A 142 5.31 -31.18 8.91
CA THR A 142 4.22 -30.32 9.39
C THR A 142 4.74 -28.95 9.81
N ALA A 143 5.83 -28.90 10.58
CA ALA A 143 6.47 -27.66 11.00
C ALA A 143 6.99 -26.83 9.82
N LEU A 144 7.57 -27.48 8.79
CA LEU A 144 8.03 -26.84 7.56
C LEU A 144 6.86 -26.23 6.78
N ARG A 145 5.77 -26.97 6.60
CA ARG A 145 4.57 -26.45 5.90
C ARG A 145 4.00 -25.23 6.61
N ILE A 146 3.83 -25.32 7.93
CA ILE A 146 3.26 -24.24 8.74
C ILE A 146 4.22 -23.05 8.79
N GLY A 147 5.51 -23.30 8.99
CA GLY A 147 6.54 -22.27 9.03
C GLY A 147 6.71 -21.57 7.69
N ALA A 148 6.63 -22.29 6.56
CA ALA A 148 6.64 -21.72 5.22
C ALA A 148 5.43 -20.82 4.99
N TYR A 149 4.23 -21.28 5.38
CA TYR A 149 3.01 -20.49 5.28
C TYR A 149 3.11 -19.18 6.06
N VAL A 150 3.57 -19.23 7.32
CA VAL A 150 3.74 -18.01 8.13
C VAL A 150 4.78 -17.07 7.51
N LEU A 151 5.90 -17.59 7.02
CA LEU A 151 6.92 -16.76 6.34
C LEU A 151 6.36 -16.09 5.09
N ASP A 152 5.56 -16.80 4.30
CA ASP A 152 4.93 -16.25 3.10
C ASP A 152 3.93 -15.14 3.46
N GLU A 153 3.10 -15.32 4.50
CA GLU A 153 2.22 -14.25 5.00
C GLU A 153 2.99 -12.98 5.36
N PHE A 154 4.14 -13.11 6.03
CA PHE A 154 4.98 -11.96 6.36
C PHE A 154 5.67 -11.37 5.14
N HIS A 155 6.13 -12.22 4.21
CA HIS A 155 6.75 -11.77 2.97
C HIS A 155 5.75 -10.97 2.12
N GLN A 156 4.53 -11.45 1.97
CA GLN A 156 3.45 -10.75 1.28
C GLN A 156 3.11 -9.41 1.94
N LYS A 157 3.10 -9.34 3.28
CA LYS A 157 2.90 -8.07 4.01
C LYS A 157 4.02 -7.07 3.74
N ILE A 158 5.26 -7.53 3.63
CA ILE A 158 6.39 -6.67 3.30
C ILE A 158 6.23 -6.13 1.87
N ILE A 159 5.96 -6.99 0.88
CA ILE A 159 5.70 -6.58 -0.50
C ILE A 159 4.56 -5.54 -0.57
N ALA A 160 3.44 -5.81 0.11
CA ALA A 160 2.31 -4.89 0.14
C ALA A 160 2.67 -3.53 0.76
N LYS A 161 3.49 -3.53 1.83
CA LYS A 161 3.98 -2.29 2.46
C LYS A 161 4.90 -1.51 1.52
N GLU A 162 5.79 -2.19 0.81
CA GLU A 162 6.67 -1.57 -0.18
C GLU A 162 5.89 -0.94 -1.34
N GLU A 163 4.92 -1.65 -1.89
CA GLU A 163 4.05 -1.15 -2.96
C GLU A 163 3.27 0.09 -2.51
N LEU A 164 2.68 0.06 -1.31
CA LEU A 164 2.01 1.23 -0.74
C LEU A 164 2.97 2.42 -0.54
N ALA A 165 4.22 2.16 -0.14
CA ALA A 165 5.22 3.21 0.02
C ALA A 165 5.61 3.84 -1.33
N LYS A 166 5.71 3.05 -2.41
CA LYS A 166 5.95 3.54 -3.77
C LYS A 166 4.82 4.43 -4.25
N VAL A 167 3.58 3.96 -4.16
CA VAL A 167 2.38 4.74 -4.55
C VAL A 167 2.28 6.05 -3.76
N ARG A 168 2.58 6.03 -2.46
CA ARG A 168 2.62 7.26 -1.62
C ARG A 168 3.71 8.24 -2.04
N LYS A 169 4.85 7.74 -2.54
CA LYS A 169 5.93 8.60 -3.01
C LYS A 169 5.57 9.22 -4.36
N GLU A 170 5.02 8.43 -5.27
CA GLU A 170 4.59 8.88 -6.60
C GLU A 170 3.47 9.93 -6.49
N THR A 171 2.43 9.65 -5.71
CA THR A 171 1.33 10.62 -5.48
C THR A 171 1.83 11.96 -4.92
N LYS A 172 2.74 11.94 -3.94
CA LYS A 172 3.37 13.17 -3.42
C LYS A 172 4.19 13.90 -4.48
N GLN A 173 4.91 13.16 -5.34
CA GLN A 173 5.68 13.76 -6.44
C GLN A 173 4.75 14.38 -7.48
N ASP A 174 3.66 13.70 -7.84
CA ASP A 174 2.66 14.20 -8.79
C ASP A 174 1.95 15.44 -8.25
N GLU A 175 1.57 15.46 -6.98
CA GLU A 175 0.98 16.62 -6.32
C GLU A 175 1.95 17.81 -6.33
N ALA A 176 3.23 17.59 -6.01
CA ALA A 176 4.25 18.61 -6.06
C ALA A 176 4.46 19.15 -7.48
N GLN A 177 4.46 18.27 -8.50
CA GLN A 177 4.57 18.66 -9.90
C GLN A 177 3.35 19.46 -10.36
N ARG A 178 2.13 19.04 -10.01
CA ARG A 178 0.90 19.77 -10.32
C ARG A 178 0.88 21.14 -9.64
N ALA A 179 1.33 21.24 -8.39
CA ALA A 179 1.46 22.52 -7.71
C ALA A 179 2.46 23.45 -8.41
N ALA A 180 3.65 22.93 -8.77
CA ALA A 180 4.66 23.70 -9.51
C ALA A 180 4.16 24.17 -10.88
N GLN A 181 3.45 23.33 -11.62
CA GLN A 181 2.84 23.69 -12.91
C GLN A 181 1.77 24.78 -12.75
N LYS A 182 0.90 24.68 -11.74
CA LYS A 182 -0.10 25.72 -11.46
C LYS A 182 0.54 27.06 -11.14
N VAL A 183 1.59 27.06 -10.32
CA VAL A 183 2.36 28.27 -9.99
C VAL A 183 2.97 28.86 -11.25
N LYS A 184 3.59 28.04 -12.11
CA LYS A 184 4.16 28.49 -13.39
C LYS A 184 3.12 29.12 -14.32
N LEU A 185 1.97 28.48 -14.49
CA LEU A 185 0.87 29.02 -15.30
C LEU A 185 0.36 30.35 -14.74
N ALA A 186 0.21 30.46 -13.42
CA ALA A 186 -0.21 31.70 -12.77
C ALA A 186 0.79 32.85 -13.02
N PHE A 187 2.10 32.58 -12.99
CA PHE A 187 3.11 33.58 -13.35
C PHE A 187 3.05 33.99 -14.82
N GLU A 188 2.82 33.05 -15.74
CA GLU A 188 2.67 33.34 -17.17
C GLU A 188 1.43 34.18 -17.44
N ASP A 189 0.33 33.90 -16.75
CA ASP A 189 -0.93 34.63 -16.88
C ASP A 189 -0.84 36.03 -16.26
N ASP A 190 -0.23 36.19 -15.09
CA ASP A 190 0.01 37.52 -14.48
C ASP A 190 0.90 38.38 -15.37
N ARG A 191 1.96 37.80 -15.95
CA ARG A 191 2.83 38.49 -16.90
C ARG A 191 2.08 38.97 -18.14
N LYS A 192 1.19 38.14 -18.69
CA LYS A 192 0.33 38.53 -19.84
C LYS A 192 -0.67 39.61 -19.44
N ALA A 193 -1.31 39.47 -18.28
CA ALA A 193 -2.27 40.45 -17.77
C ALA A 193 -1.62 41.83 -17.57
N MET A 194 -0.42 41.87 -17.00
CA MET A 194 0.36 43.10 -16.85
C MET A 194 0.75 43.71 -18.20
N ALA A 195 1.15 42.90 -19.17
CA ALA A 195 1.46 43.39 -20.52
C ALA A 195 0.23 44.00 -21.21
N ILE A 196 -0.94 43.37 -21.10
CA ILE A 196 -2.22 43.89 -21.64
C ILE A 196 -2.58 45.20 -20.94
N LYS A 197 -2.54 45.23 -19.60
CA LYS A 197 -2.87 46.43 -18.82
C LYS A 197 -1.96 47.61 -19.16
N SER A 198 -0.65 47.36 -19.28
CA SER A 198 0.33 48.38 -19.67
C SER A 198 0.08 48.92 -21.09
N LYS A 199 -0.30 48.04 -22.04
CA LYS A 199 -0.68 48.45 -23.41
C LYS A 199 -1.92 49.33 -23.41
N MET A 200 -2.97 48.92 -22.72
CA MET A 200 -4.21 49.69 -22.59
C MET A 200 -3.97 51.06 -21.95
N GLU A 201 -3.12 51.14 -20.94
CA GLU A 201 -2.79 52.41 -20.29
C GLU A 201 -1.97 53.34 -21.20
N ARG A 202 -1.05 52.80 -22.00
CA ARG A 202 -0.34 53.59 -23.03
C ARG A 202 -1.30 54.13 -24.08
N GLU A 203 -2.19 53.30 -24.62
CA GLU A 203 -3.18 53.72 -25.61
C GLU A 203 -4.10 54.80 -25.03
N ARG A 204 -4.55 54.65 -23.79
CA ARG A 204 -5.37 55.66 -23.10
C ARG A 204 -4.62 56.99 -22.91
N ARG A 205 -3.35 56.96 -22.51
CA ARG A 205 -2.54 58.18 -22.36
C ARG A 205 -2.30 58.86 -23.71
N GLN A 206 -2.03 58.09 -24.76
CA GLN A 206 -1.87 58.62 -26.11
C GLN A 206 -3.17 59.28 -26.60
N ALA A 207 -4.32 58.63 -26.42
CA ALA A 207 -5.62 59.18 -26.79
C ALA A 207 -5.94 60.49 -26.04
N LEU A 208 -5.68 60.54 -24.73
CA LEU A 208 -5.85 61.76 -23.93
C LEU A 208 -4.93 62.89 -24.42
N SER A 209 -3.66 62.60 -24.73
CA SER A 209 -2.73 63.61 -25.25
C SER A 209 -3.14 64.16 -26.62
N LEU A 210 -3.65 63.30 -27.51
CA LEU A 210 -4.18 63.73 -28.81
C LEU A 210 -5.44 64.57 -28.65
N ALA A 211 -6.33 64.20 -27.73
CA ALA A 211 -7.52 64.98 -27.43
C ALA A 211 -7.15 66.38 -26.88
N GLN A 212 -6.18 66.46 -25.98
CA GLN A 212 -5.66 67.75 -25.47
C GLN A 212 -5.05 68.61 -26.57
N GLN A 213 -4.24 68.01 -27.46
CA GLN A 213 -3.68 68.73 -28.60
C GLN A 213 -4.77 69.23 -29.57
N GLN A 214 -5.86 68.46 -29.75
CA GLN A 214 -6.99 68.90 -30.56
C GLN A 214 -7.81 70.02 -29.90
N THR A 215 -8.00 69.98 -28.58
CA THR A 215 -8.66 71.08 -27.87
C THR A 215 -7.81 72.34 -27.89
N GLU A 216 -6.50 72.24 -27.67
CA GLU A 216 -5.57 73.38 -27.73
C GLU A 216 -5.47 73.94 -29.15
N ALA A 217 -5.46 73.09 -30.19
CA ALA A 217 -5.50 73.54 -31.59
C ALA A 217 -6.85 74.19 -31.94
N GLY A 218 -7.96 73.68 -31.42
CA GLY A 218 -9.29 74.27 -31.56
C GLY A 218 -9.41 75.63 -30.85
N GLU A 219 -8.82 75.77 -29.66
CA GLU A 219 -8.76 77.03 -28.91
C GLU A 219 -7.82 78.04 -29.56
N MET A 220 -6.66 77.63 -30.10
CA MET A 220 -5.80 78.52 -30.90
C MET A 220 -6.46 78.95 -32.21
N ALA A 221 -7.20 78.06 -32.88
CA ALA A 221 -7.96 78.41 -34.08
C ALA A 221 -9.13 79.36 -33.76
N ALA A 222 -9.80 79.18 -32.62
CA ALA A 222 -10.84 80.10 -32.14
C ALA A 222 -10.27 81.47 -31.73
N ALA A 223 -9.07 81.50 -31.14
CA ALA A 223 -8.37 82.76 -30.81
C ALA A 223 -7.91 83.53 -32.05
N LEU A 224 -7.59 82.83 -33.16
CA LEU A 224 -7.30 83.46 -34.46
C LEU A 224 -8.55 83.90 -35.23
N ALA A 225 -9.74 83.43 -34.87
CA ALA A 225 -11.01 83.75 -35.53
C ALA A 225 -11.77 84.92 -34.90
N VAL A 226 -11.18 85.62 -33.91
CA VAL A 226 -11.74 86.89 -33.41
C VAL A 226 -11.61 87.94 -34.52
N PRO A 227 -12.72 88.46 -35.08
CA PRO A 227 -12.66 89.42 -36.17
C PRO A 227 -12.13 90.76 -35.66
N GLN A 228 -10.99 91.20 -36.19
CA GLN A 228 -10.61 92.61 -36.15
C GLN A 228 -11.60 93.38 -37.03
N SER A 229 -12.63 93.95 -36.42
CA SER A 229 -13.47 94.97 -37.03
C SER A 229 -12.63 96.23 -37.23
N SER A 230 -12.28 96.49 -38.48
CA SER A 230 -11.88 97.79 -39.01
C SER A 230 -13.03 98.80 -38.89
N GLU A 231 -12.80 99.91 -38.20
CA GLU A 231 -13.50 101.18 -38.44
C GLU A 231 -12.47 102.22 -38.89
N ASP A 232 -12.56 102.58 -40.16
CA ASP A 232 -12.09 103.80 -40.80
C ASP A 232 -12.97 103.93 -42.06
N PRO A 233 -13.22 105.10 -42.68
CA PRO A 233 -12.94 106.49 -42.25
C PRO A 233 -14.17 107.42 -42.47
N GLU A 234 -14.16 108.66 -41.97
CA GLU A 234 -14.88 109.75 -42.67
C GLU A 234 -14.28 111.14 -42.40
N LYS A 235 -14.47 111.99 -43.42
CA LYS A 235 -13.74 113.20 -43.81
C LYS A 235 -14.16 114.48 -43.08
N GLU A 236 -13.49 115.58 -43.49
CA GLU A 236 -13.82 117.02 -43.41
C GLU A 236 -13.34 117.70 -42.10
N GLU A 237 -12.57 118.79 -42.11
CA GLU A 237 -12.26 119.85 -43.10
C GLU A 237 -10.85 120.42 -42.81
#